data_AF-A0ABD0NWP4-F1
#
_entry.id   AF-A0ABD0NWP4-F1
#
_cell.length_a   1.000
_cell.length_b   1.000
_cell.length_c   1.000
_cell.angle_alpha   90.00
_cell.angle_beta   90.00
_cell.angle_gamma   90.00
#
_symmetry.space_group_name_H-M   'P 1'
#
loop_
_entity.id
_entity.type
_entity.pdbx_description
1 polymer ?
#
loop_
_entity_poly.entity_id
_entity_poly.type
_entity_poly.pdbx_seq_one_letter_code
_entity_poly.pdbx_strand_id
1 'polypeptide(L)' 'VAELVVDNCRSGDGEIEGLTDEFKELEFLSMVNVGLTSLAKLPTLPKLRK' A
#
# COMPACT_ATOMS: atom_id res chain seq x y z
N VAL A 1 -14.28 6.47 5.73
CA VAL A 1 -13.30 6.87 4.71
C VAL A 1 -11.92 6.76 5.32
N ALA A 2 -11.21 5.69 4.99
CA ALA A 2 -9.80 5.50 5.35
C ALA A 2 -8.97 5.55 4.08
N GLU A 3 -8.01 6.47 4.04
CA GLU A 3 -7.16 6.74 2.88
C GLU A 3 -5.70 6.75 3.34
N LEU A 4 -4.83 6.15 2.54
CA LEU A 4 -3.39 6.11 2.80
C LEU A 4 -2.64 6.54 1.54
N VAL A 5 -1.83 7.58 1.68
CA VAL A 5 -1.01 8.13 0.59
C VAL A 5 0.44 8.08 1.05
N VAL A 6 1.26 7.35 0.32
CA VAL A 6 2.70 7.18 0.59
C VAL A 6 3.53 7.53 -0.64
N ASP A 7 3.09 8.53 -1.39
CA ASP A 7 3.78 8.96 -2.61
C ASP A 7 5.18 9.50 -2.30
N ASN A 8 6.14 9.17 -3.17
CA ASN A 8 7.56 9.51 -3.05
C ASN A 8 8.28 8.90 -1.83
N CYS A 9 7.65 7.97 -1.10
CA CYS A 9 8.31 7.19 -0.08
C CYS A 9 9.19 6.11 -0.72
N ARG A 10 10.47 6.01 -0.35
CA ARG A 10 11.34 4.99 -0.93
C ARG A 10 11.20 3.67 -0.16
N SER A 11 10.71 2.62 -0.84
CA SER A 11 10.84 1.25 -0.33
C SER A 11 12.31 0.83 -0.29
N GLY A 12 12.72 0.16 0.79
CA GLY A 12 14.12 -0.24 1.00
C GLY A 12 14.53 -1.44 0.13
N ASP A 13 13.65 -2.44 0.02
CA ASP A 13 13.85 -3.70 -0.71
C ASP A 13 13.07 -3.76 -2.03
N GLY A 14 12.29 -2.70 -2.35
CA GLY A 14 11.40 -2.68 -3.50
C GLY A 14 10.10 -3.46 -3.24
N GLU A 15 9.83 -3.85 -2.00
CA GLU A 15 8.59 -4.51 -1.61
C GLU A 15 7.80 -3.64 -0.64
N ILE A 16 6.56 -4.06 -0.41
CA ILE A 16 5.65 -3.39 0.51
C ILE A 16 6.00 -3.82 1.93
N GLU A 17 6.20 -2.85 2.82
CA GLU A 17 6.42 -3.05 4.25
C GLU A 17 5.38 -2.27 5.05
N GLY A 18 4.97 -2.81 6.21
CA GLY A 18 4.07 -2.12 7.15
C GLY A 18 2.57 -2.14 6.78
N LEU A 19 2.21 -2.55 5.56
CA LEU A 19 0.83 -2.83 5.18
C LEU A 19 0.42 -4.22 5.66
N THR A 20 -0.54 -4.27 6.58
CA THR A 20 -1.07 -5.50 7.19
C THR A 20 -2.58 -5.59 7.00
N ASP A 21 -3.20 -6.68 7.46
CA ASP A 21 -4.67 -6.86 7.43
C ASP A 21 -5.42 -5.88 8.36
N GLU A 22 -4.71 -5.08 9.15
CA GLU A 22 -5.31 -3.99 9.96
C GLU A 22 -5.94 -2.91 9.09
N PHE A 23 -5.44 -2.76 7.86
CA PHE A 23 -5.93 -1.82 6.86
C PHE A 23 -7.18 -2.34 6.11
N LYS A 24 -7.93 -3.30 6.67
CA LYS A 24 -9.17 -3.83 6.07
C LYS A 24 -10.25 -2.79 5.75
N GLU A 25 -10.22 -1.65 6.44
CA GLU A 25 -11.14 -0.53 6.25
C GLU A 25 -10.64 0.48 5.21
N LEU A 26 -9.43 0.29 4.67
CA LEU A 26 -8.81 1.19 3.70
C LEU A 26 -9.60 1.18 2.39
N GLU A 27 -10.05 2.36 1.98
CA GLU A 27 -10.83 2.57 0.77
C GLU A 27 -9.95 3.11 -0.37
N PHE A 28 -8.85 3.80 -0.05
CA PHE A 28 -7.92 4.38 -1.02
C PHE A 28 -6.46 4.18 -0.59
N LEU A 29 -5.61 3.78 -1.54
CA LEU A 29 -4.17 3.60 -1.38
C LEU A 29 -3.44 4.19 -2.58
N SER A 30 -2.59 5.19 -2.35
CA SER A 30 -1.69 5.75 -3.36
C SER A 30 -0.23 5.47 -3.01
N MET A 31 0.50 4.89 -3.98
CA MET A 31 1.91 4.52 -3.87
C MET A 31 2.65 4.93 -5.15
N VAL A 32 2.72 6.23 -5.42
CA VAL A 32 3.38 6.78 -6.62
C VAL A 32 4.86 7.04 -6.34
N ASN A 33 5.73 6.70 -7.29
CA ASN A 33 7.18 6.97 -7.21
C ASN A 33 7.86 6.38 -5.95
N VAL A 34 7.37 5.22 -5.50
CA VAL A 34 7.86 4.59 -4.27
C VAL A 34 9.03 3.61 -4.45
N GLY A 35 9.42 3.35 -5.70
CA GLY A 35 10.50 2.41 -6.02
C GLY A 35 10.13 0.93 -5.76
N LEU A 36 8.84 0.60 -5.72
CA LEU A 36 8.38 -0.80 -5.63
C LEU A 36 8.73 -1.56 -6.93
N THR A 37 9.35 -2.73 -6.76
CA THR A 37 9.63 -3.71 -7.80
C THR A 37 8.63 -4.88 -7.78
N SER A 38 7.97 -5.10 -6.64
CA SER A 38 7.01 -6.18 -6.42
C SER A 38 5.82 -5.74 -5.56
N LEU A 39 4.64 -6.29 -5.86
CA LEU A 39 3.42 -6.16 -5.04
C LEU A 39 3.08 -7.46 -4.29
N ALA A 40 3.99 -8.43 -4.24
CA ALA A 40 3.72 -9.74 -3.64
C ALA A 40 3.38 -9.69 -2.14
N LYS A 41 3.90 -8.69 -1.42
CA LYS A 41 3.61 -8.43 0.00
C LYS A 41 2.35 -7.58 0.24
N LEU A 42 1.58 -7.24 -0.80
CA LEU A 42 0.34 -6.47 -0.61
C LEU A 42 -0.70 -7.36 0.12
N PRO A 43 -1.20 -6.97 1.30
CA PRO A 43 -2.24 -7.71 1.99
C PRO A 43 -3.57 -7.62 1.24
N THR A 44 -4.53 -8.48 1.62
CA THR A 44 -5.87 -8.40 1.04
C THR A 44 -6.62 -7.22 1.65
N LEU A 45 -6.91 -6.21 0.83
CA LEU A 45 -7.65 -5.02 1.24
C LEU A 45 -9.08 -5.08 0.66
N PRO A 46 -10.04 -5.69 1.36
CA PRO A 46 -11.37 -6.00 0.79
C PRO A 46 -12.20 -4.75 0.47
N LYS A 47 -11.93 -3.62 1.12
CA LYS A 47 -12.61 -2.34 0.89
C LYS A 47 -11.86 -1.41 -0.04
N LEU A 48 -10.65 -1.77 -0.48
CA LEU A 48 -9.86 -0.93 -1.36
C LEU A 48 -10.57 -0.79 -2.70
N ARG A 49 -10.88 0.45 -3.07
CA ARG A 49 -11.51 0.77 -4.33
C ARG A 49 -10.44 1.13 -5.37
N LYS A 50 -10.77 0.81 -6.62
CA LYS A 50 -9.89 0.98 -7.77
C LYS A 50 -9.91 2.41 -8.29
#